data_AF-A0A938UBD7-F1
#
_entry.id   AF-A0A938UBD7-F1
#
_cell.length_a   1.000
_cell.length_b   1.000
_cell.length_c   1.000
_cell.angle_alpha   90.00
_cell.angle_beta   90.00
_cell.angle_gamma   90.00
#
_symmetry.space_group_name_H-M   'P 1'
#
loop_
_entity.id
_entity.type
_entity.pdbx_description
1 polymer ?
#
loop_
_entity_poly.entity_id
_entity_poly.type
_entity_poly.pdbx_seq_one_letter_code
_entity_poly.pdbx_strand_id
1 'polypeptide(L)' 'PVIGLGGIMNAADALQFLIAGACAVQIGTGLFVDPAVAVHVVTGIRDYMNAHGFERLEQIVGSLILE' A
#
# COMPACT_ATOMS: atom_id res chain seq x y z
N PRO A 1 1.28 -10.77 11.88
CA PRO A 1 1.09 -10.10 10.58
C PRO A 1 -0.34 -9.56 10.45
N VAL A 2 -0.51 -8.27 10.11
CA VAL A 2 -1.82 -7.60 9.96
C VAL A 2 -2.11 -7.37 8.49
N ILE A 3 -3.32 -7.72 8.03
CA ILE A 3 -3.81 -7.40 6.68
C ILE A 3 -4.75 -6.20 6.79
N GLY A 4 -4.39 -5.07 6.19
CA GLY A 4 -5.20 -3.86 6.18
C GLY A 4 -6.26 -3.88 5.10
N LEU A 5 -7.47 -3.40 5.40
CA LEU A 5 -8.49 -3.12 4.39
C LEU A 5 -9.29 -1.88 4.75
N GLY A 6 -9.88 -1.25 3.74
CA GLY A 6 -10.84 -0.16 3.91
C GLY A 6 -10.45 1.06 3.11
N GLY A 7 -11.30 1.46 2.16
CA GLY A 7 -11.15 2.71 1.41
C GLY A 7 -9.96 2.79 0.44
N ILE A 8 -9.22 1.70 0.19
CA ILE A 8 -8.08 1.71 -0.73
C ILE A 8 -8.58 1.84 -2.17
N MET A 9 -8.28 2.98 -2.80
CA MET A 9 -8.61 3.29 -4.19
C MET A 9 -7.37 3.53 -5.04
N ASN A 10 -6.21 3.77 -4.42
CA ASN A 10 -4.95 4.05 -5.12
C ASN A 10 -3.73 3.60 -4.27
N ALA A 11 -2.53 3.75 -4.83
CA ALA A 11 -1.29 3.33 -4.19
C ALA A 11 -0.97 4.10 -2.89
N ALA A 12 -1.30 5.39 -2.81
CA ALA A 12 -1.06 6.20 -1.62
C ALA A 12 -1.90 5.72 -0.43
N ASP A 13 -3.15 5.29 -0.66
CA ASP A 13 -4.00 4.69 0.37
C ASP A 13 -3.36 3.39 0.89
N ALA A 14 -2.93 2.51 -0.01
CA ALA A 14 -2.27 1.25 0.35
C ALA A 14 -0.97 1.49 1.13
N LEU A 15 -0.14 2.46 0.69
CA LEU A 15 1.10 2.82 1.37
C LEU A 15 0.86 3.30 2.80
N GLN A 16 -0.21 4.05 3.07
CA GLN A 16 -0.55 4.47 4.43
C GLN A 16 -0.78 3.27 5.36
N PHE A 17 -1.52 2.24 4.91
CA PHE A 17 -1.70 1.01 5.70
C PHE A 17 -0.38 0.28 5.94
N LEU A 18 0.46 0.19 4.92
CA LEU A 18 1.78 -0.46 5.05
C LEU A 18 2.66 0.31 6.05
N ILE A 19 2.80 1.62 5.88
CA ILE A 19 3.55 2.52 6.76
C ILE A 19 3.06 2.43 8.21
N ALA A 20 1.74 2.33 8.41
CA ALA A 20 1.14 2.17 9.74
C ALA A 20 1.38 0.77 10.37
N GLY A 21 1.83 -0.22 9.59
CA GLY A 21 2.22 -1.54 10.12
C GLY A 21 1.50 -2.75 9.52
N ALA A 22 0.61 -2.57 8.53
CA ALA A 22 0.05 -3.70 7.80
C ALA A 22 1.14 -4.38 6.96
N CYS A 23 1.16 -5.71 6.93
CA CYS A 23 2.09 -6.48 6.09
C CYS A 23 1.53 -6.77 4.68
N ALA A 24 0.22 -6.59 4.50
CA ALA A 24 -0.48 -6.71 3.23
C ALA A 24 -1.74 -5.85 3.26
N VAL A 25 -2.31 -5.56 2.09
CA VAL A 25 -3.58 -4.83 1.97
C VAL A 25 -4.57 -5.57 1.09
N GLN A 26 -5.87 -5.37 1.35
CA GLN A 26 -6.97 -5.85 0.52
C GLN A 26 -7.78 -4.68 -0.03
N ILE A 27 -8.22 -4.83 -1.28
CA ILE A 27 -9.06 -3.85 -1.97
C ILE A 27 -10.47 -4.43 -2.08
N GLY A 28 -11.44 -3.74 -1.50
CA GLY A 28 -12.86 -4.10 -1.52
C GLY A 28 -13.61 -3.25 -2.54
N THR A 29 -14.28 -2.20 -2.07
CA THR A 29 -15.11 -1.30 -2.90
C THR A 29 -14.41 -0.80 -4.15
N GLY A 30 -13.10 -0.55 -4.09
CA GLY A 30 -12.31 -0.10 -5.25
C GLY A 30 -12.36 -1.05 -6.44
N LEU A 31 -12.46 -2.37 -6.24
CA LEU A 31 -12.54 -3.34 -7.35
C LEU A 31 -13.84 -3.21 -8.15
N PHE A 32 -14.92 -2.71 -7.54
CA PHE A 32 -16.19 -2.48 -8.25
C PHE A 32 -16.18 -1.18 -9.04
N VAL A 33 -15.34 -0.22 -8.65
CA VAL A 33 -15.17 1.06 -9.36
C VAL A 33 -14.20 0.87 -10.53
N ASP A 34 -13.07 0.22 -10.27
CA ASP A 34 -12.05 -0.08 -11.27
C ASP A 34 -11.53 -1.51 -11.04
N PRO A 35 -11.88 -2.48 -11.92
CA PRO A 35 -11.39 -3.85 -11.82
C PRO A 35 -9.85 -3.98 -11.91
N ALA A 36 -9.17 -2.98 -12.48
CA ALA A 36 -7.71 -2.94 -12.61
C ALA A 36 -7.02 -2.24 -11.42
N VAL A 37 -7.77 -1.75 -10.42
CA VAL A 37 -7.23 -0.97 -9.29
C VAL A 37 -6.07 -1.68 -8.58
N ALA A 38 -6.14 -3.01 -8.44
CA ALA A 38 -5.07 -3.78 -7.81
C ALA A 38 -3.75 -3.68 -8.58
N VAL A 39 -3.80 -3.68 -9.91
CA VAL A 39 -2.62 -3.53 -10.78
C VAL A 39 -2.07 -2.11 -10.64
N HIS A 40 -2.94 -1.09 -10.66
CA HIS A 40 -2.54 0.31 -10.48
C HIS A 40 -1.87 0.55 -9.12
N VAL A 41 -2.43 -0.04 -8.04
CA VAL A 41 -1.86 0.02 -6.69
C VAL A 41 -0.48 -0.62 -6.63
N VAL A 42 -0.32 -1.82 -7.18
CA VAL A 42 0.99 -2.52 -7.19
C VAL A 42 2.04 -1.73 -7.95
N THR A 43 1.69 -1.17 -9.12
CA THR A 43 2.61 -0.32 -9.90
C THR A 43 2.99 0.93 -9.12
N GLY A 44 2.03 1.65 -8.55
CA GLY A 44 2.32 2.87 -7.78
C GLY A 44 3.14 2.61 -6.51
N ILE A 45 2.95 1.47 -5.83
CA ILE A 45 3.80 1.06 -4.70
C ILE A 45 5.24 0.83 -5.19
N ARG A 46 5.42 0.13 -6.32
CA ARG A 46 6.75 -0.10 -6.90
C ARG A 46 7.43 1.20 -7.30
N ASP A 47 6.70 2.12 -7.91
CA ASP A 47 7.22 3.44 -8.30
C ASP A 47 7.64 4.25 -7.07
N TYR A 48 6.83 4.23 -6.00
CA TYR A 48 7.18 4.84 -4.72
C TYR A 48 8.46 4.22 -4.14
N MET A 49 8.56 2.89 -4.12
CA MET A 49 9.77 2.19 -3.65
C MET A 49 11.02 2.60 -4.44
N ASN A 50 10.93 2.62 -5.77
CA ASN A 50 12.03 3.01 -6.64
C ASN A 50 12.45 4.47 -6.40
N ALA A 51 11.49 5.39 -6.28
CA ALA A 51 11.75 6.81 -6.06
C ALA A 51 12.46 7.08 -4.72
N HIS A 52 12.28 6.22 -3.72
CA HIS A 52 12.86 6.36 -2.39
C HIS A 52 14.02 5.38 -2.12
N GLY A 53 14.42 4.57 -3.09
CA GLY A 53 15.53 3.62 -2.95
C GLY A 53 15.22 2.42 -2.03
N PHE A 54 13.95 2.04 -1.90
CA PHE A 54 13.57 0.82 -1.16
C PHE A 54 13.69 -0.41 -2.07
N GLU A 55 14.50 -1.37 -1.66
CA GLU A 55 14.65 -2.65 -2.36
C GLU A 55 13.62 -3.69 -1.90
N ARG A 56 13.07 -3.49 -0.69
CA ARG A 56 12.20 -4.44 -0.01
C ARG A 56 11.02 -3.73 0.64
N LEU A 57 9.82 -4.31 0.50
CA LEU A 57 8.60 -3.74 1.06
C LEU A 57 8.66 -3.63 2.59
N GLU A 58 9.38 -4.54 3.25
CA GLU A 58 9.53 -4.53 4.71
C GLU A 58 10.25 -3.28 5.25
N GLN A 59 10.96 -2.53 4.39
CA GLN A 59 11.56 -1.25 4.78
C GLN A 59 10.51 -0.15 4.99
N ILE A 60 9.32 -0.30 4.40
CA ILE A 60 8.19 0.64 4.52
C ILE A 60 7.23 0.18 5.62
N VAL A 61 7.06 -1.13 5.81
CA VAL A 61 6.07 -1.67 6.75
C VAL A 61 6.38 -1.24 8.19
N GLY A 62 5.44 -0.54 8.84
CA GLY A 62 5.59 -0.10 10.23
C GLY A 62 6.67 0.97 10.44
N SER A 63 7.02 1.71 9.38
CA SER A 63 8.02 2.78 9.42
C SER A 63 7.54 4.08 10.06
N LEU A 64 6.25 4.17 10.40
CA LEU A 64 5.68 5.36 11.05
C LEU A 64 6.30 5.57 12.44
N ILE A 65 6.91 6.74 12.64
CA ILE A 65 7.38 7.20 13.95
C ILE A 65 6.40 8.28 14.42
N LEU A 66 5.82 8.07 15.60
CA LEU A 66 5.03 9.08 16.31
C LEU A 66 5.96 9.71 17.35
N GLU A 67 5.95 11.04 17.44
CA GLU A 67 6.66 11.80 18.49
C GLU A 67 6.10 11.51 19.90
#